data_AF-A0A6S6RNK5-F1
#
_entry.id   AF-A0A6S6RNK5-F1
#
_cell.length_a   1.000
_cell.length_b   1.000
_cell.length_c   1.000
_cell.angle_alpha   90.00
_cell.angle_beta   90.00
_cell.angle_gamma   90.00
#
_symmetry.space_group_name_H-M   'P 1'
#
loop_
_entity.id
_entity.type
_entity.pdbx_description
1 polymer ?
#
loop_
_entity_poly.entity_id
_entity_poly.type
_entity_poly.pdbx_seq_one_letter_code
_entity_poly.pdbx_strand_id
1 'polypeptide(L)'
;MQIQILLAELFAYDLVAYFENLPPVAKSNRYPDYCLYLAEHYLVIEHQKQFGKLISCQFLTKQSITNRILNRHQAIITACQQLLLPLPIAAELAIPLVVNKNDNEYCQIIEKLKNTSIKVIFFK
;
A
#
# COMPACT_ATOMS: atom_id res chain seq x y z
N MET A 1 0.82 -22.07 -20.91
CA MET A 1 1.65 -21.49 -19.82
C MET A 1 0.83 -20.37 -19.19
N GLN A 2 0.34 -20.55 -17.96
CA GLN A 2 -0.53 -19.55 -17.32
C GLN A 2 0.36 -18.48 -16.69
N ILE A 3 0.28 -17.24 -17.20
CA ILE A 3 0.95 -16.09 -16.60
C ILE A 3 0.17 -15.74 -15.33
N GLN A 4 0.85 -15.74 -14.19
CA GLN A 4 0.29 -15.20 -12.96
C GLN A 4 0.67 -13.73 -12.90
N ILE A 5 -0.32 -12.84 -13.02
CA ILE A 5 -0.13 -11.40 -12.97
C ILE A 5 -0.48 -10.92 -11.58
N LEU A 6 0.43 -10.16 -10.96
CA LEU A 6 0.18 -9.49 -9.69
C LEU A 6 0.16 -7.97 -9.91
N LEU A 7 -0.97 -7.37 -9.56
CA LEU A 7 -1.13 -5.94 -9.38
C LEU A 7 -1.20 -5.67 -7.87
N ALA A 8 -0.21 -4.94 -7.35
CA ALA A 8 -0.26 -4.43 -5.98
C ALA A 8 -0.77 -2.99 -6.03
N GLU A 9 -1.72 -2.65 -5.18
CA GLU A 9 -2.51 -1.43 -5.36
C GLU A 9 -2.76 -0.66 -4.07
N LEU A 10 -3.01 0.63 -4.24
CA LEU A 10 -3.49 1.57 -3.24
C LEU A 10 -4.64 2.35 -3.89
N PHE A 11 -5.80 2.37 -3.23
CA PHE A 11 -6.91 3.27 -3.57
C PHE A 11 -7.09 4.28 -2.44
N ALA A 12 -6.99 5.56 -2.76
CA ALA A 12 -7.18 6.63 -1.77
C ALA A 12 -8.67 6.81 -1.46
N TYR A 13 -8.97 7.37 -0.29
CA TYR A 13 -10.34 7.70 0.09
C TYR A 13 -10.99 8.66 -0.91
N ASP A 14 -10.24 9.67 -1.36
CA ASP A 14 -10.71 10.70 -2.31
C ASP A 14 -11.09 10.13 -3.68
N LEU A 15 -10.72 8.87 -4.01
CA LEU A 15 -11.14 8.20 -5.23
C LEU A 15 -12.68 8.12 -5.37
N VAL A 16 -13.40 8.11 -4.25
CA VAL A 16 -14.88 8.09 -4.28
C VAL A 16 -15.48 9.35 -4.92
N ALA A 17 -14.77 10.49 -4.93
CA ALA A 17 -15.26 11.75 -5.48
C ALA A 17 -15.46 11.73 -7.00
N TYR A 18 -14.93 10.72 -7.71
CA TYR A 18 -15.22 10.50 -9.14
C TYR A 18 -16.57 9.81 -9.38
N PHE A 19 -17.14 9.18 -8.36
CA PHE A 19 -18.36 8.38 -8.46
C PHE A 19 -19.54 8.99 -7.70
N GLU A 20 -19.25 9.80 -6.67
CA GLU A 20 -20.25 10.43 -5.81
C GLU A 20 -20.04 11.94 -5.75
N ASN A 21 -21.15 12.68 -5.60
CA ASN A 21 -21.10 14.13 -5.43
C ASN A 21 -20.71 14.49 -4.00
N LEU A 22 -19.42 14.79 -3.80
CA LEU A 22 -18.88 15.24 -2.52
C LEU A 22 -18.54 16.73 -2.54
N PRO A 23 -18.69 17.44 -1.41
CA PRO A 23 -18.22 18.82 -1.31
C PRO A 23 -16.69 18.87 -1.51
N PRO A 24 -16.18 19.95 -2.13
CA PRO A 24 -14.74 20.09 -2.35
C PRO A 24 -14.01 20.24 -1.02
N VAL A 25 -12.89 19.53 -0.87
CA VAL A 25 -12.00 19.59 0.30
C VAL A 25 -10.57 19.87 -0.18
N ALA A 26 -9.82 20.68 0.57
CA ALA A 26 -8.43 20.96 0.23
C ALA A 26 -7.56 19.71 0.42
N LYS A 27 -6.77 19.36 -0.61
CA LYS A 27 -5.77 18.29 -0.49
C LYS A 27 -4.62 18.74 0.41
N SER A 28 -4.41 18.02 1.50
CA SER A 28 -3.31 18.26 2.46
C SER A 28 -2.07 17.39 2.22
N ASN A 29 -2.16 16.44 1.28
CA ASN A 29 -1.11 15.48 0.98
C ASN A 29 -0.85 15.41 -0.53
N ARG A 30 0.20 14.67 -0.92
CA ARG A 30 0.60 14.45 -2.32
C ARG A 30 0.18 13.07 -2.84
N TYR A 31 -0.77 12.40 -2.20
CA TYR A 31 -1.17 11.04 -2.61
C TYR A 31 -2.04 11.10 -3.88
N PRO A 32 -1.77 10.24 -4.87
CA PRO A 32 -2.67 10.07 -6.01
C PRO A 32 -3.94 9.35 -5.56
N ASP A 33 -5.02 9.46 -6.35
CA ASP A 33 -6.28 8.82 -6.02
C ASP A 33 -6.22 7.28 -6.16
N TYR A 34 -5.27 6.78 -6.98
CA TYR A 34 -4.86 5.39 -7.02
C TYR A 34 -3.38 5.25 -7.37
N CYS A 35 -2.74 4.16 -6.93
CA CYS A 35 -1.37 3.78 -7.30
C CYS A 35 -1.30 2.27 -7.52
N LEU A 36 -0.81 1.85 -8.68
CA LEU A 36 -0.77 0.45 -9.11
C LEU A 36 0.67 0.07 -9.48
N TYR A 37 1.16 -1.01 -8.89
CA TYR A 37 2.43 -1.65 -9.25
C TYR A 37 2.16 -2.97 -9.96
N LEU A 38 2.58 -3.08 -11.22
CA LEU A 38 2.64 -4.34 -11.93
C LEU A 38 3.95 -5.05 -11.59
N ALA A 39 3.86 -6.19 -10.91
CA ALA A 39 5.05 -6.91 -10.48
C ALA A 39 5.70 -7.67 -11.66
N GLU A 40 6.96 -7.33 -11.98
CA GLU A 40 7.82 -8.17 -12.84
C GLU A 40 8.34 -9.39 -12.08
N HIS A 41 8.62 -9.22 -10.78
CA HIS A 41 9.04 -10.29 -9.87
C HIS A 41 8.27 -10.16 -8.55
N TYR A 42 7.80 -11.28 -8.00
CA TYR A 42 7.22 -11.31 -6.65
C TYR A 42 7.47 -12.64 -5.96
N LEU A 43 7.59 -12.59 -4.64
CA LEU A 43 7.85 -13.75 -3.80
C LEU A 43 6.57 -14.11 -3.04
N VAL A 44 6.12 -15.35 -3.19
CA VAL A 44 5.05 -15.92 -2.39
C VAL A 44 5.67 -16.74 -1.28
N ILE A 45 5.40 -16.40 -0.03
CA ILE A 45 5.91 -17.13 1.15
C ILE A 45 4.74 -17.91 1.74
N GLU A 46 4.85 -19.23 1.73
CA GLU A 46 3.89 -20.12 2.38
C GLU A 46 4.42 -20.50 3.76
N HIS A 47 4.01 -19.73 4.76
CA HIS A 47 4.47 -19.93 6.13
C HIS A 47 4.08 -21.29 6.69
N GLN A 48 2.93 -21.86 6.33
CA GLN A 48 2.51 -23.15 6.90
C GLN A 48 3.35 -24.32 6.38
N LYS A 49 3.76 -24.26 5.11
CA LYS A 49 4.53 -25.32 4.44
C LYS A 49 6.03 -25.01 4.37
N GLN A 50 6.47 -23.90 4.98
CA GLN A 50 7.87 -23.51 5.12
C GLN A 50 8.62 -23.43 3.77
N PHE A 51 7.97 -22.90 2.73
CA PHE A 51 8.64 -22.66 1.43
C PHE A 51 8.31 -21.29 0.86
N GLY A 52 9.23 -20.76 0.06
CA GLY A 52 9.05 -19.55 -0.74
C GLY A 52 9.08 -19.88 -2.24
N LYS A 53 8.25 -19.22 -3.03
CA LYS A 53 8.21 -19.34 -4.48
C LYS A 53 8.41 -17.98 -5.12
N LEU A 54 9.52 -17.80 -5.84
CA LEU A 54 9.76 -16.62 -6.67
C LEU A 54 9.06 -16.81 -8.02
N ILE A 55 8.30 -15.81 -8.43
CA ILE A 55 7.60 -15.78 -9.72
C ILE A 55 8.14 -14.59 -10.51
N SER A 56 8.42 -14.81 -11.79
CA SER A 56 8.85 -13.78 -12.72
C SER A 56 7.92 -13.73 -13.92
N CYS A 57 7.49 -12.52 -14.29
CA CYS A 57 6.54 -12.29 -15.37
C CYS A 57 7.25 -11.61 -16.54
N GLN A 58 7.21 -12.26 -17.70
CA GLN A 58 7.73 -11.69 -18.95
C GLN A 58 6.56 -11.27 -19.83
N PHE A 59 6.41 -9.95 -20.02
CA PHE A 59 5.32 -9.38 -20.80
C PHE A 59 5.67 -9.17 -22.28
N LEU A 60 6.94 -9.30 -22.65
CA LEU A 60 7.44 -9.05 -24.00
C LEU A 60 8.28 -10.22 -24.51
N THR A 61 8.00 -10.65 -25.73
CA THR A 61 8.71 -11.77 -26.38
C THR A 61 9.97 -11.29 -27.08
N LYS A 62 11.03 -10.99 -26.31
CA LYS A 62 12.35 -10.59 -26.83
C LYS A 62 13.46 -11.29 -26.05
N GLN A 63 14.43 -11.88 -26.75
CA GLN A 63 15.51 -12.67 -26.11
C GLN A 63 16.31 -11.86 -25.08
N SER A 64 16.58 -10.57 -25.35
CA SER A 64 17.29 -9.71 -24.41
C SER A 64 16.53 -9.52 -23.09
N ILE A 65 15.19 -9.50 -23.15
CA ILE A 65 14.32 -9.38 -21.97
C ILE A 65 14.30 -10.70 -21.21
N THR A 66 14.19 -11.83 -21.91
CA THR A 66 14.30 -13.16 -21.31
C THR A 66 15.59 -13.30 -20.48
N ASN A 67 16.73 -12.94 -21.08
CA ASN A 67 18.02 -13.00 -20.39
C ASN A 67 18.07 -12.08 -19.16
N ARG A 68 17.57 -10.84 -19.26
CA ARG A 68 17.51 -9.90 -18.14
C ARG A 68 16.66 -10.43 -16.98
N ILE A 69 15.48 -10.95 -17.28
CA ILE A 69 14.54 -11.48 -16.28
C ILE A 69 15.13 -12.72 -15.59
N LEU A 70 15.74 -13.64 -16.33
CA LEU A 70 16.40 -14.82 -15.76
C LEU A 70 17.57 -14.43 -14.85
N ASN A 71 18.42 -13.52 -15.29
CA ASN A 71 19.55 -13.03 -14.48
C ASN A 71 19.06 -12.37 -13.19
N ARG A 72 18.02 -11.53 -13.27
CA ARG A 72 17.43 -10.89 -12.09
C ARG A 72 16.78 -11.90 -11.16
N HIS A 73 16.05 -12.89 -11.70
CA HIS A 73 15.44 -13.98 -10.94
C HIS A 73 16.50 -14.74 -10.12
N GLN A 74 17.60 -15.14 -10.78
CA GLN A 74 18.68 -15.85 -10.09
C GLN A 74 19.32 -14.98 -9.01
N ALA A 75 19.55 -13.70 -9.28
CA ALA A 75 20.09 -12.77 -8.28
C ALA A 75 19.18 -12.62 -7.05
N ILE A 76 17.86 -12.64 -7.22
CA ILE A 76 16.90 -12.60 -6.11
C ILE A 76 16.99 -13.90 -5.30
N ILE A 77 17.01 -15.07 -5.95
CA ILE A 77 17.17 -16.37 -5.26
C ILE A 77 18.44 -16.37 -4.41
N THR A 78 19.57 -15.95 -4.99
CA THR A 78 20.84 -15.86 -4.27
C THR A 78 20.76 -14.90 -3.08
N ALA A 79 20.13 -13.73 -3.24
CA ALA A 79 19.95 -12.77 -2.15
C ALA A 79 19.09 -13.34 -1.01
N CYS A 80 18.04 -14.10 -1.32
CA CYS A 80 17.18 -14.74 -0.31
C CYS A 80 17.91 -15.83 0.50
N GLN A 81 19.03 -16.35 0.02
CA GLN A 81 19.84 -17.37 0.71
C GLN A 81 20.97 -16.77 1.56
N GLN A 82 21.19 -15.46 1.49
CA GLN A 82 22.23 -14.79 2.27
C GLN A 82 21.77 -14.60 3.72
N LEU A 83 22.75 -14.60 4.64
CA LEU A 83 22.49 -14.29 6.04
C LEU A 83 22.00 -12.85 6.16
N LEU A 84 20.85 -12.65 6.80
CA LEU A 84 20.31 -11.32 7.04
C LEU A 84 21.13 -10.62 8.13
N LEU A 85 21.56 -9.40 7.83
CA LEU A 85 22.11 -8.50 8.85
C LEU A 85 20.95 -7.95 9.67
N PRO A 86 21.13 -7.73 10.98
CA PRO A 86 20.14 -7.06 11.80
C PRO A 86 19.85 -5.67 11.23
N LEU A 87 18.58 -5.28 11.25
CA LEU A 87 18.18 -3.93 10.86
C LEU A 87 18.86 -2.92 11.79
N PRO A 88 19.33 -1.77 11.27
CA PRO A 88 19.90 -0.74 12.10
C PRO A 88 18.81 -0.23 13.05
N ILE A 89 19.03 -0.41 14.35
CA ILE A 89 18.15 0.15 15.38
C ILE A 89 18.49 1.63 15.46
N ALA A 90 17.56 2.49 15.02
CA ALA A 90 17.68 3.91 15.25
C ALA A 90 17.57 4.19 16.76
N ALA A 91 18.38 5.13 17.26
CA ALA A 91 18.22 5.61 18.62
C ALA A 91 16.80 6.16 18.82
N GLU A 92 16.23 5.89 19.99
CA GLU A 92 14.91 6.38 20.35
C GLU A 92 14.94 7.92 20.42
N LEU A 93 14.40 8.55 19.38
CA LEU A 93 14.21 10.00 19.36
C LEU A 93 12.95 10.32 20.17
N ALA A 94 13.08 11.21 21.14
CA ALA A 94 11.93 11.81 21.82
C ALA A 94 11.17 12.73 20.84
N ILE A 95 10.36 12.14 19.98
CA ILE A 95 9.52 12.87 19.03
C ILE A 95 8.25 13.30 19.80
N PRO A 96 8.02 14.61 19.97
CA PRO A 96 6.80 15.07 20.65
C PRO A 96 5.58 14.71 19.82
N LEU A 97 4.54 14.20 20.50
CA LEU A 97 3.25 13.95 19.88
C LEU A 97 2.61 15.28 19.45
N VAL A 98 2.28 15.39 18.17
CA VAL A 98 1.52 16.52 17.62
C VAL A 98 0.16 16.01 17.15
N VAL A 99 -0.90 16.65 17.64
CA VAL A 99 -2.27 16.37 17.21
C VAL A 99 -2.81 17.53 16.39
N ASN A 100 -3.64 17.25 15.39
CA ASN A 100 -4.31 18.29 14.60
C ASN A 100 -5.62 18.78 15.24
N LYS A 101 -6.13 18.06 16.26
CA LYS A 101 -7.29 18.40 17.09
C LYS A 101 -7.07 17.89 18.51
N ASN A 102 -7.36 18.71 19.50
CA ASN A 102 -7.41 18.28 20.89
C ASN A 102 -8.79 17.68 21.26
N ASP A 103 -8.89 17.11 22.46
CA ASP A 103 -10.09 16.41 22.93
C ASP A 103 -11.35 17.28 22.89
N ASN A 104 -11.25 18.54 23.32
CA ASN A 104 -12.39 19.46 23.34
C ASN A 104 -12.87 19.78 21.92
N GLU A 105 -11.95 20.05 20.99
CA GLU A 105 -12.27 20.29 19.58
C GLU A 105 -12.92 19.06 18.93
N TYR A 106 -12.43 17.86 19.26
CA TYR A 106 -13.02 16.62 18.76
C TYR A 106 -14.43 16.37 19.35
N CYS A 107 -14.64 16.58 20.65
CA CYS A 107 -15.95 16.48 21.30
C CYS A 107 -16.99 17.43 20.66
N GLN A 108 -16.57 18.65 20.30
CA GLN A 108 -17.46 19.59 19.61
C GLN A 108 -17.89 19.08 18.22
N ILE A 109 -16.99 18.41 17.48
CA ILE A 109 -17.34 17.77 16.20
C ILE A 109 -18.40 16.68 16.42
N ILE A 110 -18.22 15.85 17.45
CA ILE A 110 -19.18 14.78 17.79
C ILE A 110 -20.56 15.35 18.14
N GLU A 111 -20.63 16.38 18.98
CA GLU A 111 -21.91 17.01 19.32
C GLU A 111 -22.57 17.67 18.12
N LYS A 112 -21.79 18.27 17.21
CA LYS A 112 -22.32 18.79 15.94
C LYS A 112 -22.92 17.68 15.08
N LEU A 113 -22.22 16.55 14.93
CA LEU A 113 -22.71 15.41 14.15
C LEU A 113 -24.01 14.82 14.73
N LYS A 114 -24.12 14.70 16.06
CA LYS A 114 -25.35 14.21 16.75
C LYS A 114 -26.56 15.11 16.52
N ASN A 115 -26.34 16.42 16.44
CA ASN A 115 -27.40 17.43 16.37
C ASN A 115 -27.76 17.86 14.93
N THR A 116 -27.01 17.40 13.93
CA THR A 116 -27.35 17.70 12.53
C THR A 116 -28.58 16.87 12.13
N SER A 117 -29.52 17.45 11.36
CA SER A 117 -30.77 16.81 10.86
C SER A 117 -30.57 15.60 9.92
N ILE A 118 -29.35 15.06 9.89
CA ILE A 118 -28.85 13.91 9.16
C ILE A 118 -29.07 12.60 9.94
N LYS A 119 -29.84 12.59 11.04
CA LYS A 119 -30.24 11.35 11.75
C LYS A 119 -30.96 10.32 10.88
N VAL A 120 -31.47 10.70 9.70
CA VAL A 120 -32.13 9.78 8.76
C VAL A 120 -31.15 9.15 7.76
N ILE A 121 -29.91 9.65 7.62
CA ILE A 121 -28.99 9.24 6.54
C ILE A 121 -27.81 8.39 7.05
N PHE A 122 -27.38 8.53 8.31
CA PHE A 122 -26.27 7.73 8.87
C PHE A 122 -26.64 7.11 10.22
N PHE A 123 -26.57 5.77 10.32
CA PHE A 123 -26.98 4.95 11.48
C PHE A 123 -25.79 4.33 12.25
N LYS A 124 -24.66 5.05 12.34
CA LYS A 124 -23.47 4.58 13.07
C LYS A 124 -23.19 5.41 14.30
#